data_AF-X0VAG2-F1
#
_entry.id   AF-X0VAG2-F1
#
_cell.length_a   1.000
_cell.length_b   1.000
_cell.length_c   1.000
_cell.angle_alpha   90.00
_cell.angle_beta   90.00
_cell.angle_gamma   90.00
#
_symmetry.space_group_name_H-M   'P 1'
#
loop_
_entity.id
_entity.type
_entity.pdbx_description
1 polymer ?
#
loop_
_entity_poly.entity_id
_entity_poly.type
_entity_poly.pdbx_seq_one_letter_code
_entity_poly.pdbx_strand_id
1 'polypeptide(L)'
;QQIPIDQLLMIKEITPINILKLHSDPKKVESLSNNHHQIKITKLTKSNISGYIKTDFGVFFTEFDIDVGIRCSCGFENGISNNYADDQFSFEFCDHITSLLLHLISIPDQNFQKYIQDIVPKSVKNQYVLNYLFEKGLILKRDNGTIKCSQFGKLIIRLYLYPVSGVLIRYKLENASIETYQDIVKEAYEVLKAELRVRNYKMLQPLLEWCDEESIDDILERHKIMAGDLYTTKDNLERIITFIGIIAVHLSESDPDIAEVMAKVAG
;
A
#
# COMPACT_ATOMS: atom_id res chain seq x y z
N GLN A 1 -4.39 2.67 -18.18
CA GLN A 1 -5.27 3.29 -17.16
C GLN A 1 -4.41 3.67 -15.97
N GLN A 2 -4.36 4.96 -15.59
CA GLN A 2 -3.64 5.42 -14.40
C GLN A 2 -4.39 4.92 -13.16
N ILE A 3 -3.78 4.05 -12.36
CA ILE A 3 -4.25 3.80 -11.00
C ILE A 3 -3.76 5.00 -10.19
N PRO A 4 -4.65 5.90 -9.70
CA PRO A 4 -4.23 7.06 -8.92
C PRO A 4 -3.55 6.56 -7.64
N ILE A 5 -2.34 7.03 -7.36
CA ILE A 5 -1.62 6.75 -6.10
C ILE A 5 -2.48 7.11 -4.89
N ASP A 6 -3.36 8.09 -5.03
CA ASP A 6 -4.35 8.47 -4.03
C ASP A 6 -5.33 7.31 -3.68
N GLN A 7 -5.65 6.42 -4.61
CA GLN A 7 -6.47 5.23 -4.33
C GLN A 7 -5.72 4.15 -3.53
N LEU A 8 -4.39 4.07 -3.67
CA LEU A 8 -3.54 3.20 -2.86
C LEU A 8 -3.34 3.75 -1.43
N LEU A 9 -3.44 5.08 -1.27
CA LEU A 9 -3.24 5.78 -0.01
C LEU A 9 -4.53 6.01 0.80
N MET A 10 -5.71 5.77 0.21
CA MET A 10 -7.00 6.12 0.80
C MET A 10 -7.91 4.95 1.15
N ILE A 11 -7.39 3.83 1.70
CA ILE A 11 -8.30 3.00 2.52
C ILE A 11 -8.51 3.71 3.86
N LYS A 12 -9.44 4.67 3.85
CA LYS A 12 -10.05 5.27 5.05
C LYS A 12 -10.64 4.12 5.87
N GLU A 13 -9.90 3.70 6.89
CA GLU A 13 -10.21 2.60 7.81
C GLU A 13 -10.64 1.30 7.10
N ILE A 14 -9.70 0.38 6.94
CA ILE A 14 -10.01 -1.01 6.58
C ILE A 14 -10.82 -1.59 7.76
N THR A 15 -12.14 -1.63 7.64
CA THR A 15 -13.02 -2.29 8.62
C THR A 15 -13.33 -3.72 8.19
N PRO A 16 -13.73 -4.62 9.10
CA PRO A 16 -14.21 -5.96 8.75
C PRO A 16 -15.32 -5.95 7.68
N ILE A 17 -16.21 -4.94 7.71
CA ILE A 17 -17.30 -4.79 6.73
C ILE A 17 -16.75 -4.40 5.35
N ASN A 18 -15.79 -3.48 5.29
CA ASN A 18 -15.15 -3.10 4.03
C ASN A 18 -14.39 -4.28 3.43
N ILE A 19 -13.68 -5.06 4.26
CA ILE A 19 -13.00 -6.29 3.86
C ILE A 19 -13.99 -7.30 3.27
N LEU A 20 -15.13 -7.54 3.93
CA LEU A 20 -16.16 -8.44 3.43
C LEU A 20 -16.67 -8.02 2.05
N LYS A 21 -16.93 -6.72 1.85
CA LYS A 21 -17.40 -6.18 0.56
C LYS A 21 -16.35 -6.29 -0.54
N LEU A 22 -15.07 -6.15 -0.21
CA LEU A 22 -13.97 -6.20 -1.16
C LEU A 22 -13.62 -7.63 -1.59
N HIS A 23 -13.89 -8.62 -0.73
CA HIS A 23 -13.37 -9.99 -0.89
C HIS A 23 -14.46 -11.05 -0.92
N SER A 24 -15.72 -10.70 -1.17
CA SER A 24 -16.78 -11.71 -1.28
C SER A 24 -17.80 -11.28 -2.32
N ASP A 25 -18.23 -12.20 -3.17
CA ASP A 25 -19.35 -11.96 -4.10
C ASP A 25 -20.64 -11.63 -3.29
N PRO A 26 -21.30 -10.49 -3.55
CA PRO A 26 -22.55 -10.12 -2.91
C PRO A 26 -23.62 -11.21 -2.93
N LYS A 27 -23.72 -12.00 -4.02
CA LYS A 27 -24.67 -13.11 -4.12
C LYS A 27 -24.33 -14.24 -3.16
N LYS A 28 -23.04 -14.55 -3.00
CA LYS A 28 -22.57 -15.53 -2.02
C LYS A 28 -22.82 -15.05 -0.60
N VAL A 29 -22.50 -13.78 -0.31
CA VAL A 29 -22.77 -13.16 1.01
C VAL A 29 -24.24 -13.28 1.39
N GLU A 30 -25.15 -12.98 0.46
CA GLU A 30 -26.59 -13.15 0.67
C GLU A 30 -26.95 -14.61 0.96
N SER A 31 -26.46 -15.55 0.15
CA SER A 31 -26.71 -16.99 0.38
C SER A 31 -26.19 -17.49 1.73
N LEU A 32 -24.98 -17.08 2.13
CA LEU A 32 -24.31 -17.51 3.35
C LEU A 32 -24.89 -16.85 4.60
N SER A 33 -25.43 -15.64 4.48
CA SER A 33 -26.17 -14.98 5.56
C SER A 33 -27.49 -15.67 5.90
N ASN A 34 -28.13 -16.28 4.89
CA ASN A 34 -29.35 -17.06 5.05
C ASN A 34 -29.07 -18.51 5.51
N ASN A 35 -27.90 -19.05 5.17
CA ASN A 35 -27.47 -20.38 5.59
C ASN A 35 -26.95 -20.39 7.03
N HIS A 36 -27.58 -21.19 7.89
CA HIS A 36 -27.21 -21.31 9.30
C HIS A 36 -26.06 -22.32 9.49
N HIS A 37 -24.89 -22.02 8.93
CA HIS A 37 -23.69 -22.81 9.22
C HIS A 37 -23.41 -22.79 10.72
N GLN A 38 -23.10 -23.95 11.31
CA GLN A 38 -22.70 -24.02 12.71
C GLN A 38 -21.24 -23.57 12.82
N ILE A 39 -21.05 -22.35 13.33
CA ILE A 39 -19.74 -21.73 13.50
C ILE A 39 -19.39 -21.73 14.98
N LYS A 40 -18.20 -22.26 15.31
CA LYS A 40 -17.67 -22.26 16.67
C LYS A 40 -16.30 -21.60 16.68
N ILE A 41 -16.22 -20.45 17.35
CA ILE A 41 -14.95 -19.79 17.65
C ILE A 41 -14.24 -20.62 18.73
N THR A 42 -13.00 -21.04 18.46
CA THR A 42 -12.20 -21.86 19.37
C THR A 42 -11.05 -21.11 20.01
N LYS A 43 -10.60 -20.03 19.38
CA LYS A 43 -9.50 -19.21 19.88
C LYS A 43 -9.73 -17.75 19.53
N LEU A 44 -9.56 -16.90 20.54
CA LEU A 44 -9.55 -15.46 20.43
C LEU A 44 -8.39 -14.95 21.29
N THR A 45 -7.38 -14.37 20.66
CA THR A 45 -6.24 -13.73 21.32
C THR A 45 -6.13 -12.28 20.86
N LYS A 46 -5.03 -11.60 21.20
CA LYS A 46 -4.73 -10.26 20.69
C LYS A 46 -4.31 -10.23 19.21
N SER A 47 -3.93 -11.38 18.63
CA SER A 47 -3.40 -11.47 17.26
C SER A 47 -4.09 -12.52 16.40
N ASN A 48 -5.02 -13.27 16.96
CA ASN A 48 -5.58 -14.45 16.31
C ASN A 48 -7.07 -14.61 16.64
N ILE A 49 -7.83 -14.95 15.61
CA ILE A 49 -9.21 -15.43 15.72
C ILE A 49 -9.31 -16.68 14.87
N SER A 50 -9.65 -17.81 15.48
CA SER A 50 -9.87 -19.04 14.74
C SER A 50 -11.05 -19.84 15.26
N GLY A 51 -11.62 -20.62 14.37
CA GLY A 51 -12.81 -21.42 14.63
C GLY A 51 -13.04 -22.48 13.58
N TYR A 52 -14.08 -23.26 13.83
CA TYR A 52 -14.54 -24.30 12.93
C TYR A 52 -15.91 -23.95 12.37
N ILE A 53 -16.10 -24.26 11.10
CA ILE A 53 -17.36 -24.11 10.38
C ILE A 53 -17.80 -25.49 9.96
N LYS A 54 -18.98 -25.91 10.41
CA LYS A 54 -19.62 -27.12 9.96
C LYS A 54 -20.59 -26.78 8.83
N THR A 55 -20.35 -27.40 7.68
CA THR A 55 -21.21 -27.38 6.49
C THR A 55 -21.73 -28.80 6.23
N ASP A 56 -22.55 -28.96 5.19
CA ASP A 56 -23.01 -30.28 4.74
C ASP A 56 -21.86 -31.15 4.20
N PHE A 57 -20.76 -30.53 3.77
CA PHE A 57 -19.60 -31.21 3.18
C PHE A 57 -18.51 -31.56 4.20
N GLY A 58 -18.58 -31.05 5.44
CA GLY A 58 -17.61 -31.34 6.48
C GLY A 58 -17.38 -30.22 7.48
N VAL A 59 -16.32 -30.36 8.27
CA VAL A 59 -15.89 -29.38 9.26
C VAL A 59 -14.58 -28.75 8.80
N PHE A 60 -14.59 -27.43 8.65
CA PHE A 60 -13.45 -26.68 8.14
C PHE A 60 -12.90 -25.76 9.23
N PHE A 61 -11.59 -25.83 9.45
CA PHE A 61 -10.86 -24.84 10.23
C PHE A 61 -10.72 -23.55 9.43
N THR A 62 -10.87 -22.41 10.11
CA THR A 62 -10.76 -21.05 9.57
C THR A 62 -10.05 -20.13 10.56
N GLU A 63 -9.22 -19.22 10.07
CA GLU A 63 -8.39 -18.35 10.90
C GLU A 63 -8.10 -17.00 10.26
N PHE A 64 -8.18 -15.95 11.08
CA PHE A 64 -7.57 -14.65 10.87
C PHE A 64 -6.42 -14.49 11.88
N ASP A 65 -5.19 -14.43 11.39
CA ASP A 65 -4.00 -14.23 12.20
C ASP A 65 -3.21 -13.04 11.65
N ILE A 66 -2.68 -12.19 12.54
CA ILE A 66 -1.94 -10.99 12.12
C ILE A 66 -0.60 -11.39 11.46
N ASP A 67 0.05 -12.43 11.97
CA ASP A 67 1.41 -12.79 11.60
C ASP A 67 1.44 -13.71 10.37
N VAL A 68 0.50 -14.67 10.28
CA VAL A 68 0.44 -15.65 9.19
C VAL A 68 -0.69 -15.41 8.19
N GLY A 69 -1.53 -14.40 8.40
CA GLY A 69 -2.61 -14.02 7.49
C GLY A 69 -3.88 -14.85 7.66
N ILE A 70 -4.57 -15.12 6.56
CA ILE A 70 -5.88 -15.79 6.56
C ILE A 70 -5.75 -17.22 6.05
N ARG A 71 -6.28 -18.18 6.77
CA ARG A 71 -6.18 -19.61 6.41
C ARG A 71 -7.50 -20.32 6.57
N CYS A 72 -7.75 -21.27 5.69
CA CYS A 72 -8.83 -22.22 5.81
C CYS A 72 -8.39 -23.60 5.32
N SER A 73 -8.80 -24.63 6.05
CA SER A 73 -8.50 -26.04 5.72
C SER A 73 -9.12 -26.54 4.41
N CYS A 74 -9.95 -25.75 3.71
CA CYS A 74 -10.45 -26.08 2.37
C CYS A 74 -9.38 -25.91 1.26
N GLY A 75 -8.13 -25.69 1.63
CA GLY A 75 -7.03 -25.35 0.71
C GLY A 75 -6.93 -23.86 0.42
N PHE A 76 -7.79 -23.03 1.01
CA PHE A 76 -7.61 -21.58 0.96
C PHE A 76 -6.51 -21.18 1.94
N GLU A 77 -5.33 -20.90 1.41
CA GLU A 77 -4.25 -20.29 2.15
C GLU A 77 -3.96 -18.94 1.54
N ASN A 78 -4.11 -17.87 2.32
CA ASN A 78 -3.65 -16.54 1.93
C ASN A 78 -2.12 -16.41 2.11
N GLY A 79 -1.38 -17.42 1.65
CA GLY A 79 0.07 -17.44 1.60
C GLY A 79 0.54 -17.16 0.17
N ILE A 80 0.67 -15.87 -0.22
CA ILE A 80 1.49 -15.31 -1.32
C ILE A 80 1.45 -16.03 -2.70
N SER A 81 0.54 -16.98 -2.96
CA SER A 81 0.79 -17.97 -4.01
C SER A 81 -0.09 -17.93 -5.24
N ASN A 82 -1.33 -17.42 -5.28
CA ASN A 82 -2.14 -17.47 -6.52
C ASN A 82 -3.21 -16.36 -6.66
N ASN A 83 -2.96 -15.14 -6.15
CA ASN A 83 -3.97 -14.07 -6.18
C ASN A 83 -3.93 -13.18 -7.44
N TYR A 84 -3.18 -13.58 -8.47
CA TYR A 84 -3.18 -12.93 -9.79
C TYR A 84 -3.94 -13.83 -10.76
N ALA A 85 -5.14 -13.41 -11.16
CA ALA A 85 -5.90 -14.02 -12.25
C ALA A 85 -6.06 -12.94 -13.33
N ASP A 86 -5.69 -13.26 -14.58
CA ASP A 86 -5.84 -12.35 -15.72
C ASP A 86 -5.25 -10.94 -15.51
N ASP A 87 -4.05 -10.86 -14.92
CA ASP A 87 -3.33 -9.60 -14.60
C ASP A 87 -4.10 -8.62 -13.71
N GLN A 88 -5.19 -9.09 -13.10
CA GLN A 88 -5.98 -8.36 -12.12
C GLN A 88 -5.96 -9.10 -10.79
N PHE A 89 -5.77 -8.35 -9.72
CA PHE A 89 -5.88 -8.90 -8.38
C PHE A 89 -7.37 -9.11 -8.05
N SER A 90 -7.88 -10.32 -8.27
CA SER A 90 -9.17 -10.76 -7.75
C SER A 90 -8.94 -11.68 -6.55
N PHE A 91 -8.98 -11.10 -5.35
CA PHE A 91 -8.94 -11.86 -4.10
C PHE A 91 -10.36 -12.03 -3.57
N GLU A 92 -10.92 -13.20 -3.83
CA GLU A 92 -12.18 -13.62 -3.25
C GLU A 92 -11.90 -14.61 -2.12
N PHE A 93 -12.50 -14.37 -0.96
CA PHE A 93 -12.54 -15.33 0.12
C PHE A 93 -13.29 -16.58 -0.31
N CYS A 94 -12.87 -17.73 0.21
CA CYS A 94 -13.71 -18.91 0.15
C CYS A 94 -14.94 -18.73 1.07
N ASP A 95 -16.00 -19.47 0.78
CA ASP A 95 -17.27 -19.42 1.50
C ASP A 95 -17.12 -19.60 3.02
N HIS A 96 -16.11 -20.36 3.45
CA HIS A 96 -15.80 -20.56 4.87
C HIS A 96 -15.27 -19.28 5.52
N ILE A 97 -14.30 -18.60 4.92
CA ILE A 97 -13.77 -17.33 5.46
C ILE A 97 -14.86 -16.26 5.44
N THR A 98 -15.66 -16.19 4.37
CA THR A 98 -16.82 -15.29 4.28
C THR A 98 -17.84 -15.57 5.39
N SER A 99 -18.16 -16.85 5.63
CA SER A 99 -19.07 -17.28 6.70
C SER A 99 -18.54 -16.92 8.09
N LEU A 100 -17.25 -17.16 8.36
CA LEU A 100 -16.63 -16.77 9.62
C LEU A 100 -16.73 -15.26 9.80
N LEU A 101 -16.34 -14.46 8.81
CA LEU A 101 -16.35 -13.01 8.89
C LEU A 101 -17.77 -12.46 9.11
N LEU A 102 -18.77 -12.98 8.41
CA LEU A 102 -20.18 -12.66 8.64
C LEU A 102 -20.60 -12.94 10.08
N HIS A 103 -20.26 -14.12 10.60
CA HIS A 103 -20.54 -14.49 11.98
C HIS A 103 -19.87 -13.55 12.98
N LEU A 104 -18.58 -13.25 12.79
CA LEU A 104 -17.83 -12.33 13.64
C LEU A 104 -18.44 -10.93 13.66
N ILE A 105 -18.88 -10.41 12.50
CA ILE A 105 -19.53 -9.10 12.40
C ILE A 105 -20.91 -9.10 13.07
N SER A 106 -21.63 -10.21 13.02
CA SER A 106 -22.99 -10.32 13.57
C SER A 106 -23.04 -10.34 15.11
N ILE A 107 -21.94 -10.66 15.79
CA ILE A 107 -21.90 -10.74 17.26
C ILE A 107 -21.98 -9.32 17.86
N PRO A 108 -23.02 -8.99 18.65
CA PRO A 108 -23.24 -7.62 19.12
C PRO A 108 -22.33 -7.17 20.29
N ASP A 109 -21.52 -8.08 20.86
CA ASP A 109 -20.67 -7.77 22.01
C ASP A 109 -19.56 -6.76 21.65
N GLN A 110 -19.57 -5.60 22.29
CA GLN A 110 -18.62 -4.52 21.99
C GLN A 110 -17.17 -4.86 22.34
N ASN A 111 -16.93 -5.66 23.38
CA ASN A 111 -15.57 -6.02 23.75
C ASN A 111 -14.98 -7.02 22.75
N PHE A 112 -15.80 -7.95 22.27
CA PHE A 112 -15.49 -8.85 21.18
C PHE A 112 -15.23 -8.07 19.89
N GLN A 113 -16.11 -7.13 19.53
CA GLN A 113 -15.96 -6.32 18.33
C GLN A 113 -14.64 -5.53 18.31
N LYS A 114 -14.12 -5.06 19.46
CA LYS A 114 -12.78 -4.44 19.50
C LYS A 114 -11.67 -5.36 18.98
N TYR A 115 -11.72 -6.66 19.29
CA TYR A 115 -10.76 -7.62 18.75
C TYR A 115 -10.96 -7.83 17.25
N ILE A 116 -12.20 -7.89 16.76
CA ILE A 116 -12.48 -8.07 15.32
C ILE A 116 -11.98 -6.87 14.52
N GLN A 117 -12.29 -5.66 14.99
CA GLN A 117 -11.87 -4.40 14.36
C GLN A 117 -10.35 -4.22 14.37
N ASP A 118 -9.62 -4.92 15.24
CA ASP A 118 -8.15 -4.87 15.27
C ASP A 118 -7.52 -5.99 14.43
N ILE A 119 -7.93 -7.24 14.64
CA ILE A 119 -7.26 -8.42 14.06
C ILE A 119 -7.58 -8.56 12.58
N VAL A 120 -8.85 -8.51 12.18
CA VAL A 120 -9.26 -8.77 10.79
C VAL A 120 -8.58 -7.79 9.81
N PRO A 121 -8.57 -6.46 10.07
CA PRO A 121 -7.85 -5.52 9.21
C PRO A 121 -6.35 -5.79 9.14
N LYS A 122 -5.71 -6.07 10.28
CA LYS A 122 -4.27 -6.32 10.33
C LYS A 122 -3.88 -7.61 9.60
N SER A 123 -4.68 -8.67 9.70
CA SER A 123 -4.49 -9.93 8.98
C SER A 123 -4.53 -9.76 7.46
N VAL A 124 -5.30 -8.79 6.94
CA VAL A 124 -5.35 -8.50 5.50
C VAL A 124 -4.32 -7.44 5.09
N LYS A 125 -4.02 -6.46 5.96
CA LYS A 125 -3.08 -5.36 5.66
C LYS A 125 -1.71 -5.84 5.22
N ASN A 126 -1.19 -6.88 5.88
CA ASN A 126 0.11 -7.45 5.50
C ASN A 126 0.13 -7.94 4.05
N GLN A 127 -1.00 -8.47 3.55
CA GLN A 127 -1.14 -8.86 2.15
C GLN A 127 -1.16 -7.65 1.22
N TYR A 128 -1.92 -6.60 1.55
CA TYR A 128 -1.94 -5.37 0.75
C TYR A 128 -0.56 -4.71 0.64
N VAL A 129 0.19 -4.69 1.75
CA VAL A 129 1.56 -4.16 1.75
C VAL A 129 2.46 -5.03 0.87
N LEU A 130 2.45 -6.35 1.03
CA LEU A 130 3.26 -7.25 0.21
C LEU A 130 2.91 -7.14 -1.27
N ASN A 131 1.62 -7.09 -1.61
CA ASN A 131 1.14 -6.89 -2.99
C ASN A 131 1.68 -5.59 -3.58
N TYR A 132 1.53 -4.48 -2.86
CA TYR A 132 2.06 -3.20 -3.30
C TYR A 132 3.58 -3.28 -3.54
N LEU A 133 4.33 -3.92 -2.64
CA LEU A 133 5.77 -4.08 -2.80
C LEU A 133 6.14 -4.96 -4.01
N PHE A 134 5.37 -6.01 -4.32
CA PHE A 134 5.55 -6.83 -5.53
C PHE A 134 5.19 -6.07 -6.79
N GLU A 135 3.99 -5.49 -6.85
CA GLU A 135 3.46 -4.74 -8.00
C GLU A 135 4.39 -3.58 -8.37
N LYS A 136 4.94 -2.88 -7.39
CA LYS A 136 5.88 -1.77 -7.63
C LYS A 136 7.33 -2.23 -7.84
N GLY A 137 7.59 -3.53 -7.82
CA GLY A 137 8.91 -4.10 -8.10
C GLY A 137 9.94 -3.82 -7.00
N LEU A 138 9.52 -3.62 -5.75
CA LEU A 138 10.39 -3.42 -4.59
C LEU A 138 10.87 -4.75 -3.99
N ILE A 139 10.06 -5.80 -4.14
CA ILE A 139 10.41 -7.18 -3.79
C ILE A 139 10.07 -8.11 -4.96
N LEU A 140 10.74 -9.25 -5.03
CA LEU A 140 10.64 -10.24 -6.10
C LEU A 140 10.49 -11.64 -5.51
N LYS A 141 9.69 -12.48 -6.16
CA LYS A 141 9.55 -13.90 -5.83
C LYS A 141 10.59 -14.68 -6.62
N ARG A 142 11.28 -15.63 -5.98
CA ARG A 142 12.20 -16.57 -6.62
C ARG A 142 11.44 -17.82 -7.06
N ASP A 143 12.03 -18.58 -7.98
CA ASP A 143 11.47 -19.85 -8.49
C ASP A 143 11.23 -20.87 -7.38
N ASN A 144 12.04 -20.83 -6.32
CA ASN A 144 11.90 -21.68 -5.13
C ASN A 144 10.84 -21.19 -4.12
N GLY A 145 10.03 -20.19 -4.49
CA GLY A 145 8.99 -19.60 -3.64
C GLY A 145 9.46 -18.58 -2.60
N THR A 146 10.78 -18.37 -2.45
CA THR A 146 11.30 -17.39 -1.47
C THR A 146 11.23 -15.95 -1.98
N ILE A 147 11.17 -14.98 -1.05
CA ILE A 147 11.09 -13.55 -1.37
C ILE A 147 12.48 -12.92 -1.25
N LYS A 148 12.86 -12.09 -2.22
CA LYS A 148 14.08 -11.27 -2.16
C LYS A 148 13.75 -9.80 -2.43
N CYS A 149 14.53 -8.90 -1.87
CA CYS A 149 14.44 -7.47 -2.23
C CYS A 149 15.05 -7.23 -3.62
N SER A 150 14.40 -6.41 -4.45
CA SER A 150 14.95 -5.98 -5.75
C SER A 150 16.11 -5.00 -5.57
N GLN A 151 16.84 -4.66 -6.65
CA GLN A 151 17.90 -3.64 -6.53
C GLN A 151 17.30 -2.27 -6.20
N PHE A 152 16.20 -1.91 -6.84
CA PHE A 152 15.46 -0.71 -6.53
C PHE A 152 14.93 -0.72 -5.08
N GLY A 153 14.36 -1.83 -4.62
CA GLY A 153 13.93 -1.97 -3.22
C GLY A 153 15.07 -1.80 -2.21
N LYS A 154 16.25 -2.36 -2.51
CA LYS A 154 17.45 -2.17 -1.67
C LYS A 154 17.89 -0.71 -1.65
N LEU A 155 17.79 -0.01 -2.78
CA LEU A 155 18.07 1.42 -2.85
C LEU A 155 17.11 2.20 -1.95
N ILE A 156 15.80 1.96 -2.04
CA ILE A 156 14.79 2.62 -1.19
C ILE A 156 15.11 2.42 0.30
N ILE A 157 15.49 1.20 0.70
CA ILE A 157 15.89 0.90 2.08
C ILE A 157 17.15 1.70 2.49
N ARG A 158 18.18 1.75 1.63
CA ARG A 158 19.43 2.49 1.91
C ARG A 158 19.20 4.00 2.03
N LEU A 159 18.28 4.54 1.24
CA LEU A 159 17.90 5.96 1.28
C LEU A 159 17.01 6.30 2.47
N TYR A 160 16.57 5.29 3.25
CA TYR A 160 15.59 5.45 4.32
C TYR A 160 14.32 6.18 3.84
N LEU A 161 13.91 5.88 2.62
CA LEU A 161 12.78 6.52 1.95
C LEU A 161 11.53 5.66 2.12
N TYR A 162 10.37 6.30 2.31
CA TYR A 162 9.11 5.57 2.28
C TYR A 162 8.91 4.90 0.90
N PRO A 163 8.46 3.63 0.84
CA PRO A 163 8.21 2.94 -0.42
C PRO A 163 7.39 3.75 -1.43
N VAL A 164 6.34 4.43 -0.94
CA VAL A 164 5.47 5.26 -1.77
C VAL A 164 6.21 6.43 -2.40
N SER A 165 7.04 7.14 -1.62
CA SER A 165 7.85 8.25 -2.12
C SER A 165 8.86 7.79 -3.17
N GLY A 166 9.53 6.65 -2.93
CA GLY A 166 10.48 6.08 -3.88
C GLY A 166 9.81 5.69 -5.20
N VAL A 167 8.66 5.03 -5.14
CA VAL A 167 7.88 4.65 -6.32
C VAL A 167 7.36 5.88 -7.06
N LEU A 168 6.92 6.91 -6.35
CA LEU A 168 6.48 8.17 -6.95
C LEU A 168 7.62 8.89 -7.67
N ILE A 169 8.81 8.95 -7.06
CA ILE A 169 10.01 9.51 -7.69
C ILE A 169 10.36 8.75 -8.96
N ARG A 170 10.41 7.41 -8.93
CA ARG A 170 10.66 6.59 -10.11
C ARG A 170 9.63 6.88 -11.21
N TYR A 171 8.35 6.85 -10.87
CA TYR A 171 7.28 7.15 -11.82
C TYR A 171 7.43 8.54 -12.46
N LYS A 172 7.77 9.57 -11.67
CA LYS A 172 8.01 10.92 -12.19
C LYS A 172 9.21 10.96 -13.13
N LEU A 173 10.32 10.31 -12.79
CA LEU A 173 11.51 10.23 -13.65
C LEU A 173 11.25 9.49 -14.97
N GLU A 174 10.41 8.46 -14.95
CA GLU A 174 10.05 7.67 -16.14
C GLU A 174 9.03 8.38 -17.05
N ASN A 175 8.21 9.30 -16.52
CA ASN A 175 7.04 9.84 -17.23
C ASN A 175 7.02 11.36 -17.40
N ALA A 176 7.79 12.13 -16.62
CA ALA A 176 7.83 13.59 -16.71
C ALA A 176 8.99 14.06 -17.60
N SER A 177 8.76 15.07 -18.43
CA SER A 177 9.86 15.81 -19.08
C SER A 177 10.45 16.77 -18.05
N ILE A 178 11.59 16.40 -17.47
CA ILE A 178 12.33 17.23 -16.52
C ILE A 178 13.49 17.88 -17.29
N GLU A 179 13.29 19.13 -17.71
CA GLU A 179 14.26 19.86 -18.54
C GLU A 179 14.94 21.00 -17.77
N THR A 180 14.24 21.56 -16.77
CA THR A 180 14.71 22.73 -16.02
C THR A 180 14.85 22.43 -14.52
N TYR A 181 15.59 23.29 -13.81
CA TYR A 181 15.68 23.18 -12.34
C TYR A 181 14.31 23.42 -11.68
N GLN A 182 13.47 24.28 -12.28
CA GLN A 182 12.12 24.54 -11.79
C GLN A 182 11.25 23.28 -11.86
N ASP A 183 11.44 22.45 -12.89
CA ASP A 183 10.71 21.19 -13.01
C ASP A 183 11.14 20.21 -11.92
N ILE A 184 12.44 20.11 -11.63
CA ILE A 184 12.94 19.32 -10.50
C ILE A 184 12.30 19.79 -9.18
N VAL A 185 12.27 21.11 -8.94
CA VAL A 185 11.66 21.68 -7.73
C VAL A 185 10.18 21.36 -7.63
N LYS A 186 9.42 21.48 -8.73
CA LYS A 186 7.98 21.14 -8.77
C LYS A 186 7.75 19.65 -8.50
N GLU A 187 8.50 18.78 -9.16
CA GLU A 187 8.37 17.33 -9.00
C GLU A 187 8.74 16.89 -7.57
N ALA A 188 9.78 17.48 -6.99
CA ALA A 188 10.14 17.26 -5.60
C ALA A 188 9.07 17.76 -4.62
N TYR A 189 8.43 18.90 -4.91
CA TYR A 189 7.36 19.46 -4.09
C TYR A 189 6.11 18.56 -4.08
N GLU A 190 5.78 17.92 -5.20
CA GLU A 190 4.70 16.92 -5.26
C GLU A 190 4.98 15.72 -4.33
N VAL A 191 6.23 15.26 -4.26
CA VAL A 191 6.61 14.18 -3.34
C VAL A 191 6.48 14.65 -1.88
N LEU A 192 6.89 15.88 -1.55
CA LEU A 192 6.68 16.43 -0.20
C LEU A 192 5.21 16.51 0.19
N LYS A 193 4.35 16.88 -0.75
CA LYS A 193 2.91 16.93 -0.55
C LYS A 193 2.34 15.53 -0.31
N ALA A 194 2.79 14.53 -1.07
CA ALA A 194 2.43 13.12 -0.86
C ALA A 194 2.92 12.59 0.50
N GLU A 195 4.06 13.06 1.00
CA GLU A 195 4.56 12.77 2.35
C GLU A 195 3.88 13.57 3.48
N LEU A 196 2.88 14.41 3.14
CA LEU A 196 2.19 15.31 4.08
C LEU A 196 3.13 16.29 4.80
N ARG A 197 4.32 16.56 4.24
CA ARG A 197 5.26 17.57 4.73
C ARG A 197 4.80 18.99 4.41
N VAL A 198 4.02 19.13 3.33
CA VAL A 198 3.34 20.36 2.95
C VAL A 198 1.86 20.08 2.65
N ARG A 199 0.97 21.02 2.97
CA ARG A 199 -0.48 20.85 2.78
C ARG A 199 -0.98 21.32 1.41
N ASN A 200 -0.36 22.36 0.88
CA ASN A 200 -0.75 23.04 -0.34
C ASN A 200 0.50 23.61 -1.04
N TYR A 201 0.29 24.35 -2.13
CA TYR A 201 1.37 24.94 -2.93
C TYR A 201 1.84 26.31 -2.45
N LYS A 202 1.42 26.77 -1.26
CA LYS A 202 1.75 28.12 -0.77
C LYS A 202 3.27 28.38 -0.74
N MET A 203 4.07 27.35 -0.44
CA MET A 203 5.53 27.48 -0.35
C MET A 203 6.27 27.24 -1.67
N LEU A 204 5.59 26.76 -2.73
CA LEU A 204 6.27 26.44 -3.98
C LEU A 204 6.86 27.68 -4.65
N GLN A 205 6.07 28.73 -4.81
CA GLN A 205 6.51 29.98 -5.44
C GLN A 205 7.62 30.68 -4.64
N PRO A 206 7.51 30.85 -3.29
CA PRO A 206 8.62 31.34 -2.47
C PRO A 206 9.93 30.57 -2.63
N LEU A 207 9.88 29.24 -2.80
CA LEU A 207 11.06 28.41 -3.00
C LEU A 207 11.69 28.62 -4.38
N LEU A 208 10.87 28.83 -5.41
CA LEU A 208 11.38 29.14 -6.75
C LEU A 208 12.05 30.52 -6.78
N GLU A 209 11.43 31.53 -6.16
CA GLU A 209 12.02 32.88 -6.03
C GLU A 209 13.34 32.84 -5.24
N TRP A 210 13.41 32.00 -4.20
CA TRP A 210 14.68 31.74 -3.52
C TRP A 210 15.73 31.16 -4.48
N CYS A 211 15.37 30.14 -5.27
CA CYS A 211 16.29 29.54 -6.24
C CYS A 211 16.79 30.54 -7.29
N ASP A 212 16.00 31.57 -7.60
CA ASP A 212 16.36 32.70 -8.45
C ASP A 212 17.17 33.80 -7.73
N GLU A 213 17.66 33.52 -6.51
CA GLU A 213 18.47 34.39 -5.67
C GLU A 213 17.76 35.69 -5.24
N GLU A 214 16.42 35.70 -5.18
CA GLU A 214 15.69 36.84 -4.61
C GLU A 214 15.97 37.02 -3.11
N SER A 215 15.88 38.27 -2.64
CA SER A 215 16.08 38.62 -1.23
C SER A 215 15.06 37.90 -0.33
N ILE A 216 15.54 37.23 0.71
CA ILE A 216 14.68 36.52 1.67
C ILE A 216 13.65 37.48 2.28
N ASP A 217 14.05 38.68 2.69
CA ASP A 217 13.14 39.64 3.30
C ASP A 217 11.98 40.02 2.36
N ASP A 218 12.28 40.20 1.06
CA ASP A 218 11.29 40.53 0.04
C ASP A 218 10.31 39.36 -0.20
N ILE A 219 10.82 38.12 -0.23
CA ILE A 219 10.00 36.91 -0.37
C ILE A 219 9.06 36.77 0.83
N LEU A 220 9.58 36.93 2.06
CA LEU A 220 8.80 36.77 3.29
C LEU A 220 7.67 37.80 3.38
N GLU A 221 7.96 39.06 3.04
CA GLU A 221 6.96 40.14 3.01
C GLU A 221 5.88 39.89 1.94
N ARG A 222 6.30 39.57 0.71
CA ARG A 222 5.40 39.35 -0.44
C ARG A 222 4.42 38.21 -0.20
N HIS A 223 4.91 37.09 0.31
CA HIS A 223 4.11 35.87 0.48
C HIS A 223 3.47 35.74 1.86
N LYS A 224 3.78 36.67 2.79
CA LYS A 224 3.29 36.68 4.17
C LYS A 224 3.53 35.32 4.83
N ILE A 225 4.79 34.92 4.86
CA ILE A 225 5.28 33.67 5.43
C ILE A 225 6.39 33.94 6.44
N MET A 226 6.61 33.00 7.34
CA MET A 226 7.70 33.07 8.31
C MET A 226 8.95 32.41 7.75
N ALA A 227 10.12 32.97 8.05
CA ALA A 227 11.42 32.41 7.65
C ALA A 227 11.55 30.93 8.03
N GLY A 228 11.17 30.57 9.27
CA GLY A 228 11.26 29.20 9.76
C GLY A 228 10.48 28.18 8.91
N ASP A 229 9.29 28.55 8.42
CA ASP A 229 8.49 27.66 7.58
C ASP A 229 9.15 27.46 6.20
N LEU A 230 9.72 28.54 5.64
CA LEU A 230 10.42 28.54 4.37
C LEU A 230 11.68 27.66 4.44
N TYR A 231 12.53 27.87 5.45
CA TYR A 231 13.73 27.05 5.69
C TYR A 231 13.38 25.57 5.91
N THR A 232 12.38 25.28 6.74
CA THR A 232 11.96 23.89 6.99
C THR A 232 11.48 23.22 5.70
N THR A 233 10.72 23.92 4.86
CA THR A 233 10.24 23.38 3.59
C THR A 233 11.39 23.17 2.62
N LYS A 234 12.32 24.13 2.54
CA LYS A 234 13.54 24.06 1.74
C LYS A 234 14.38 22.83 2.10
N ASP A 235 14.67 22.61 3.38
CA ASP A 235 15.52 21.49 3.81
C ASP A 235 14.87 20.13 3.48
N ASN A 236 13.55 20.05 3.64
CA ASN A 236 12.79 18.87 3.22
C ASN A 236 12.83 18.67 1.70
N LEU A 237 12.77 19.76 0.92
CA LEU A 237 12.81 19.74 -0.53
C LEU A 237 14.18 19.28 -1.03
N GLU A 238 15.27 19.82 -0.48
CA GLU A 238 16.64 19.40 -0.82
C GLU A 238 16.86 17.91 -0.59
N ARG A 239 16.33 17.37 0.51
CA ARG A 239 16.36 15.92 0.76
C ARG A 239 15.69 15.14 -0.39
N ILE A 240 14.50 15.56 -0.82
CA ILE A 240 13.79 14.90 -1.92
C ILE A 240 14.54 15.06 -3.25
N ILE A 241 15.05 16.25 -3.56
CA ILE A 241 15.86 16.50 -4.77
C ILE A 241 17.08 15.59 -4.80
N THR A 242 17.76 15.43 -3.65
CA THR A 242 18.88 14.49 -3.51
C THR A 242 18.45 13.06 -3.84
N PHE A 243 17.29 12.62 -3.35
CA PHE A 243 16.77 11.29 -3.66
C PHE A 243 16.38 11.13 -5.13
N ILE A 244 15.79 12.15 -5.75
CA ILE A 244 15.52 12.17 -7.19
C ILE A 244 16.82 11.95 -7.96
N GLY A 245 17.89 12.69 -7.62
CA GLY A 245 19.19 12.54 -8.27
C GLY A 245 19.78 11.13 -8.13
N ILE A 246 19.77 10.57 -6.91
CA ILE A 246 20.30 9.21 -6.67
C ILE A 246 19.48 8.15 -7.41
N ILE A 247 18.14 8.26 -7.40
CA ILE A 247 17.26 7.32 -8.09
C ILE A 247 17.44 7.44 -9.61
N ALA A 248 17.57 8.65 -10.16
CA ALA A 248 17.82 8.86 -11.58
C ALA A 248 19.11 8.17 -12.05
N VAL A 249 20.20 8.33 -11.28
CA VAL A 249 21.48 7.63 -11.55
C VAL A 249 21.30 6.11 -11.48
N HIS A 250 20.58 5.62 -10.46
CA HIS A 250 20.33 4.19 -10.36
C HIS A 250 19.55 3.64 -11.55
N LEU A 251 18.52 4.35 -12.03
CA LEU A 251 17.74 3.93 -13.18
C LEU A 251 18.56 3.95 -14.47
N SER A 252 19.43 4.95 -14.67
CA SER A 252 20.29 5.03 -15.85
C SER A 252 21.41 3.98 -15.86
N GLU A 253 21.94 3.60 -14.70
CA GLU A 253 22.90 2.49 -14.55
C GLU A 253 22.25 1.12 -14.73
N SER A 254 20.91 1.04 -14.71
CA SER A 254 20.15 -0.21 -14.64
C SER A 254 19.48 -0.67 -15.95
N ASP A 255 19.69 -0.06 -17.13
CA ASP A 255 19.03 -0.54 -18.37
C ASP A 255 19.97 -0.75 -19.57
N PRO A 256 20.00 -1.99 -20.12
CA PRO A 256 19.00 -2.41 -21.12
C PRO A 256 18.04 -3.57 -20.73
N ASP A 257 18.19 -4.19 -19.57
CA ASP A 257 17.57 -5.49 -19.25
C ASP A 257 16.17 -5.39 -18.58
N ILE A 258 15.78 -4.24 -18.01
CA ILE A 258 14.51 -4.08 -17.27
C ILE A 258 13.36 -3.84 -18.25
N ALA A 259 13.57 -3.03 -19.29
CA ALA A 259 12.57 -2.86 -20.36
C ALA A 259 12.22 -4.20 -21.04
N GLU A 260 13.22 -5.06 -21.25
CA GLU A 260 13.04 -6.36 -21.90
C GLU A 260 12.35 -7.40 -20.99
N VAL A 261 12.62 -7.34 -19.68
CA VAL A 261 11.92 -8.17 -18.68
C VAL A 261 10.49 -7.68 -18.45
N MET A 262 10.22 -6.38 -18.45
CA MET A 262 8.85 -5.85 -18.32
C MET A 262 8.01 -6.09 -19.58
N ALA A 263 8.61 -6.06 -20.77
CA ALA A 263 7.95 -6.46 -22.02
C ALA A 263 7.59 -7.95 -22.06
N LYS A 264 8.39 -8.82 -21.42
CA LYS A 264 8.11 -10.26 -21.27
C LYS A 264 7.08 -10.60 -20.19
N VAL A 265 6.83 -9.70 -19.23
CA VAL A 265 5.79 -9.87 -18.20
C VAL A 265 4.45 -9.31 -18.69
N ALA A 266 4.45 -8.45 -19.72
CA ALA A 266 3.27 -7.85 -20.32
C ALA A 266 2.75 -8.57 -21.59
N GLY A 267 3.28 -9.76 -21.90
CA GLY A 267 2.84 -10.61 -23.01
C GLY A 267 2.74 -12.07 -22.57
#